data_AF-A0A522K7L3-F1
#
_entry.id   AF-A0A522K7L3-F1
#
_cell.length_a   1.000
_cell.length_b   1.000
_cell.length_c   1.000
_cell.angle_alpha   90.00
_cell.angle_beta   90.00
_cell.angle_gamma   90.00
#
_symmetry.space_group_name_H-M   'P 1'
#
loop_
_entity.id
_entity.type
_entity.pdbx_description
1 polymer ?
#
loop_
_entity_poly.entity_id
_entity_poly.type
_entity_poly.pdbx_seq_one_letter_code
_entity_poly.pdbx_strand_id
1 'polypeptide(L)'
;MQHGLRLLLAGSWLAATCVVAGAAPATTADTTHRIAASIDAGQFQAATADIDAALAQPGLDAATRRVLLFQRERMRRIGMDFSLDATTLKARIREQIPDLREDEFQRWDVHGLFEHMVIDGHLRYFKRDAANLYRLSAEAATRRAHPAPFNDDPYGTLGDYHRSVRQAALASHRSSVEAHRVRITQTLTVDADAVPAGQVVRAWIPYPKPLPGQQDDIRYIASVPAKHELAPASAPQRTAYFEKTAQAGKPTRFSVTYELTLSAQYHVIDPDKVVPAKITPELAPYVAERPPHVVFTEQMQLFSRQVVGNEKNPYRIAQKLFAAVDDIPWAGAREYSTIGNLSDYALHAGHADCGQQTMLLITLLRMNGIPARWQSGAIFAPGGYDDIHDWGQLYLAPYGWIPMDVTFGRLYPGAHPKPGDAALEWFYLGGLDAWRVAFNSDFGRDFAPAKHDFRSDTVDSQRGEVEWSGGNLYYDQWHYGFNWTPVSGPAASAQGNAHH
;
A
#
# COMPACT_ATOMS: atom_id res chain seq x y z
N MET A 1 -16.06 10.56 96.18
CA MET A 1 -17.37 9.94 96.44
C MET A 1 -17.82 9.23 95.17
N GLN A 2 -18.25 7.96 95.29
CA GLN A 2 -19.11 7.17 94.38
C GLN A 2 -18.62 6.96 92.92
N HIS A 3 -18.20 5.77 92.51
CA HIS A 3 -18.94 4.53 92.17
C HIS A 3 -19.44 4.45 90.72
N GLY A 4 -19.20 3.28 90.09
CA GLY A 4 -19.79 2.81 88.83
C GLY A 4 -18.89 3.07 87.61
N LEU A 5 -18.68 2.18 86.65
CA LEU A 5 -19.36 0.93 86.30
C LEU A 5 -18.41 0.16 85.33
N ARG A 6 -18.23 -1.15 85.53
CA ARG A 6 -17.53 -2.05 84.58
C ARG A 6 -18.47 -2.34 83.41
N LEU A 7 -18.00 -2.21 82.16
CA LEU A 7 -18.65 -2.79 80.99
C LEU A 7 -17.65 -3.69 80.24
N LEU A 8 -18.10 -4.92 79.99
CA LEU A 8 -17.41 -5.98 79.27
C LEU A 8 -17.37 -5.68 77.76
N LEU A 9 -16.18 -5.75 77.16
CA LEU A 9 -15.99 -5.76 75.70
C LEU A 9 -15.94 -7.21 75.22
N ALA A 10 -16.98 -7.64 74.51
CA ALA A 10 -16.99 -8.88 73.74
C ALA A 10 -16.27 -8.64 72.40
N GLY A 11 -15.26 -9.45 72.12
CA GLY A 11 -14.49 -9.42 70.87
C GLY A 11 -15.22 -10.15 69.74
N SER A 12 -15.34 -9.49 68.59
CA SER A 12 -15.82 -10.08 67.33
C SER A 12 -14.63 -10.18 66.37
N TRP A 13 -14.16 -11.39 66.11
CA TRP A 13 -13.18 -11.66 65.05
C TRP A 13 -13.91 -11.71 63.70
N LEU A 14 -13.69 -10.72 62.83
CA LEU A 14 -14.06 -10.82 61.41
C LEU A 14 -12.92 -11.51 60.66
N ALA A 15 -13.19 -12.72 60.15
CA ALA A 15 -12.36 -13.37 59.15
C ALA A 15 -12.55 -12.66 57.80
N ALA A 16 -11.50 -11.98 57.32
CA ALA A 16 -11.45 -11.44 55.97
C ALA A 16 -11.12 -12.57 54.98
N THR A 17 -12.13 -13.05 54.26
CA THR A 17 -11.93 -13.92 53.10
C THR A 17 -11.43 -13.06 51.92
N CYS A 18 -10.15 -13.19 51.58
CA CYS A 18 -9.60 -12.72 50.31
C CYS A 18 -10.25 -13.52 49.16
N VAL A 19 -11.25 -12.92 48.52
CA VAL A 19 -11.71 -13.39 47.21
C VAL A 19 -10.65 -13.01 46.20
N VAL A 20 -9.85 -13.99 45.77
CA VAL A 20 -9.03 -13.87 44.56
C VAL A 20 -10.00 -13.73 43.39
N ALA A 21 -10.16 -12.51 42.88
CA ALA A 21 -10.89 -12.29 41.64
C ALA A 21 -10.13 -13.00 40.51
N GLY A 22 -10.64 -14.17 40.09
CA GLY A 22 -10.12 -14.85 38.91
C GLY A 22 -10.26 -13.93 37.70
N ALA A 23 -9.15 -13.68 37.00
CA ALA A 23 -9.18 -12.99 35.73
C ALA A 23 -10.18 -13.71 34.80
N ALA A 24 -11.12 -12.97 34.24
CA ALA A 24 -12.02 -13.51 33.23
C ALA A 24 -11.18 -14.12 32.09
N PRO A 25 -11.56 -15.28 31.52
CA PRO A 25 -10.84 -15.85 30.40
C PRO A 25 -10.80 -14.83 29.26
N ALA A 26 -9.60 -14.57 28.74
CA ALA A 26 -9.39 -13.67 27.61
C ALA A 26 -10.28 -14.13 26.43
N THR A 27 -10.92 -13.17 25.77
CA THR A 27 -11.71 -13.48 24.57
C THR A 27 -10.80 -13.95 23.42
N THR A 28 -11.37 -14.63 22.42
CA THR A 28 -10.62 -15.05 21.23
C THR A 28 -10.01 -13.86 20.48
N ALA A 29 -10.73 -12.74 20.40
CA ALA A 29 -10.24 -11.50 19.82
C ALA A 29 -9.08 -10.87 20.62
N ASP A 30 -9.14 -10.95 21.95
CA ASP A 30 -8.05 -10.49 22.82
C ASP A 30 -6.79 -11.36 22.65
N THR A 31 -6.97 -12.66 22.42
CA THR A 31 -5.86 -13.59 22.14
C THR A 31 -5.18 -13.31 20.81
N THR A 32 -5.94 -13.12 19.72
CA THR A 32 -5.35 -12.82 18.40
C THR A 32 -4.66 -11.45 18.38
N HIS A 33 -5.23 -10.45 19.06
CA HIS A 33 -4.61 -9.13 19.19
C HIS A 33 -3.29 -9.19 19.97
N ARG A 34 -3.25 -9.89 21.11
CA ARG A 34 -2.02 -10.11 21.88
C ARG A 34 -0.94 -10.82 21.07
N ILE A 35 -1.29 -11.87 20.32
CA ILE A 35 -0.36 -12.56 19.43
C ILE A 35 0.21 -11.60 18.38
N ALA A 36 -0.64 -10.80 17.73
CA ALA A 36 -0.20 -9.82 16.74
C ALA A 36 0.77 -8.79 17.36
N ALA A 37 0.47 -8.30 18.57
CA ALA A 37 1.34 -7.38 19.30
C ALA A 37 2.69 -8.01 19.67
N SER A 38 2.72 -9.28 20.10
CA SER A 38 3.97 -10.01 20.35
C SER A 38 4.82 -10.16 19.08
N ILE A 39 4.17 -10.38 17.93
CA ILE A 39 4.84 -10.43 16.63
C ILE A 39 5.42 -9.06 16.26
N ASP A 40 4.65 -7.97 16.45
CA ASP A 40 5.12 -6.61 16.19
C ASP A 40 6.32 -6.23 17.09
N ALA A 41 6.36 -6.77 18.30
CA ALA A 41 7.47 -6.62 19.25
C ALA A 41 8.65 -7.58 19.00
N GLY A 42 8.60 -8.43 17.97
CA GLY A 42 9.68 -9.37 17.62
C GLY A 42 9.82 -10.59 18.53
N GLN A 43 8.80 -10.90 19.33
CA GLN A 43 8.80 -12.03 20.26
C GLN A 43 8.28 -13.31 19.58
N PHE A 44 8.96 -13.77 18.54
CA PHE A 44 8.47 -14.84 17.66
C PHE A 44 8.39 -16.20 18.35
N GLN A 45 9.31 -16.51 19.28
CA GLN A 45 9.22 -17.74 20.07
C GLN A 45 7.96 -17.77 20.94
N ALA A 46 7.68 -16.66 21.64
CA ALA A 46 6.50 -16.55 22.48
C ALA A 46 5.21 -16.58 21.64
N ALA A 47 5.17 -15.82 20.54
CA ALA A 47 4.05 -15.81 19.61
C ALA A 47 3.79 -17.20 19.00
N THR A 48 4.84 -17.95 18.66
CA THR A 48 4.71 -19.33 18.16
C THR A 48 4.05 -20.23 19.19
N ALA A 49 4.51 -20.19 20.44
CA ALA A 49 3.92 -20.98 21.53
C ALA A 49 2.45 -20.61 21.78
N ASP A 50 2.12 -19.32 21.77
CA ASP A 50 0.74 -18.84 21.93
C ASP A 50 -0.16 -19.27 20.77
N ILE A 51 0.34 -19.23 19.53
CA ILE A 51 -0.38 -19.72 18.34
C ILE A 51 -0.61 -21.23 18.45
N ASP A 52 0.40 -22.02 18.81
CA ASP A 52 0.26 -23.48 18.96
C ASP A 52 -0.77 -23.84 20.04
N ALA A 53 -0.71 -23.16 21.19
CA ALA A 53 -1.67 -23.34 22.27
C ALA A 53 -3.09 -22.97 21.81
N ALA A 54 -3.26 -21.86 21.10
CA ALA A 54 -4.56 -21.44 20.58
C ALA A 54 -5.12 -22.39 19.51
N LEU A 55 -4.28 -22.88 18.58
CA LEU A 55 -4.67 -23.83 17.53
C LEU A 55 -5.07 -25.21 18.07
N ALA A 56 -4.53 -25.59 19.23
CA ALA A 56 -4.86 -26.83 19.93
C ALA A 56 -6.17 -26.77 20.72
N GLN A 57 -6.76 -25.58 20.91
CA GLN A 57 -8.01 -25.45 21.65
C GLN A 57 -9.17 -26.17 20.93
N PRO A 58 -9.92 -27.06 21.63
CA PRO A 58 -11.11 -27.66 21.09
C PRO A 58 -12.17 -26.61 20.74
N GLY A 59 -12.86 -26.78 19.61
CA GLY A 59 -13.95 -25.89 19.20
C GLY A 59 -13.52 -24.56 18.59
N LEU A 60 -12.23 -24.37 18.29
CA LEU A 60 -11.72 -23.21 17.55
C LEU A 60 -12.39 -23.12 16.16
N ASP A 61 -13.07 -22.02 15.89
CA ASP A 61 -13.74 -21.79 14.62
C ASP A 61 -12.74 -21.59 13.46
N ALA A 62 -13.21 -21.81 12.23
CA ALA A 62 -12.38 -21.77 11.04
C ALA A 62 -11.79 -20.37 10.76
N ALA A 63 -12.50 -19.29 11.10
CA ALA A 63 -12.03 -17.93 10.87
C ALA A 63 -10.90 -17.58 11.84
N THR A 64 -11.05 -17.88 13.13
CA THR A 64 -9.98 -17.68 14.11
C THR A 64 -8.76 -18.55 13.80
N ARG A 65 -8.98 -19.82 13.42
CA ARG A 65 -7.90 -20.71 12.95
C ARG A 65 -7.14 -20.10 11.76
N ARG A 66 -7.85 -19.55 10.78
CA ARG A 66 -7.26 -18.87 9.62
C ARG A 66 -6.43 -17.66 10.04
N VAL A 67 -6.92 -16.82 10.95
CA VAL A 67 -6.17 -15.66 11.47
C VAL A 67 -4.88 -16.11 12.17
N LEU A 68 -4.93 -17.13 13.02
CA LEU A 68 -3.75 -17.66 13.73
C LEU A 68 -2.71 -18.24 12.78
N LEU A 69 -3.15 -19.00 11.77
CA LEU A 69 -2.27 -19.54 10.73
C LEU A 69 -1.64 -18.43 9.89
N PHE A 70 -2.38 -17.34 9.61
CA PHE A 70 -1.81 -16.17 8.95
C PHE A 70 -0.74 -15.50 9.81
N GLN A 71 -0.94 -15.37 11.14
CA GLN A 71 0.09 -14.78 12.01
C GLN A 71 1.40 -15.58 11.99
N ARG A 72 1.32 -16.90 11.89
CA ARG A 72 2.50 -17.75 11.67
C ARG A 72 3.21 -17.45 10.36
N GLU A 73 2.45 -17.34 9.27
CA GLU A 73 3.00 -16.98 7.96
C GLU A 73 3.55 -15.53 7.94
N ARG A 74 2.91 -14.61 8.65
CA ARG A 74 3.36 -13.23 8.82
C ARG A 74 4.73 -13.16 9.49
N MET A 75 4.98 -13.95 10.54
CA MET A 75 6.31 -14.05 11.15
C MET A 75 7.38 -14.52 10.14
N ARG A 76 7.06 -15.51 9.30
CA ARG A 76 7.97 -15.98 8.24
C ARG A 76 8.31 -14.84 7.27
N ARG A 77 7.30 -14.09 6.81
CA ARG A 77 7.47 -12.95 5.89
C ARG A 77 8.27 -11.80 6.52
N ILE A 78 8.01 -11.48 7.79
CA ILE A 78 8.83 -10.50 8.54
C ILE A 78 10.29 -10.95 8.60
N GLY A 79 10.56 -12.24 8.82
CA GLY A 79 11.94 -12.76 8.79
C GLY A 79 12.63 -12.64 7.42
N MET A 80 11.87 -12.64 6.32
CA MET A 80 12.40 -12.39 4.97
C MET A 80 12.70 -10.90 4.76
N ASP A 81 11.83 -10.02 5.27
CA ASP A 81 12.02 -8.57 5.23
C ASP A 81 13.22 -8.15 6.09
N PHE A 82 13.32 -8.62 7.34
CA PHE A 82 14.43 -8.37 8.26
C PHE A 82 15.45 -9.51 8.26
N SER A 83 16.09 -9.71 7.12
CA SER A 83 17.01 -10.84 6.91
C SER A 83 18.48 -10.51 7.16
N LEU A 84 18.85 -9.23 7.30
CA LEU A 84 20.25 -8.82 7.42
C LEU A 84 20.70 -8.72 8.87
N ASP A 85 21.97 -9.04 9.12
CA ASP A 85 22.67 -8.58 10.32
C ASP A 85 23.55 -7.36 10.01
N ALA A 86 24.12 -6.75 11.05
CA ALA A 86 24.97 -5.56 10.89
C ALA A 86 26.18 -5.82 9.98
N THR A 87 26.78 -7.01 10.04
CA THR A 87 27.94 -7.38 9.22
C THR A 87 27.58 -7.40 7.74
N THR A 88 26.45 -8.03 7.41
CA THR A 88 25.93 -8.16 6.05
C THR A 88 25.49 -6.80 5.50
N LEU A 89 24.80 -5.99 6.31
CA LEU A 89 24.40 -4.64 5.90
C LEU A 89 25.63 -3.77 5.60
N LYS A 90 26.63 -3.75 6.48
CA LYS A 90 27.89 -3.03 6.25
C LYS A 90 28.61 -3.50 4.98
N ALA A 91 28.62 -4.80 4.73
CA ALA A 91 29.21 -5.36 3.51
C ALA A 91 28.50 -4.83 2.25
N ARG A 92 27.16 -4.79 2.24
CA ARG A 92 26.36 -4.24 1.13
C ARG A 92 26.59 -2.73 0.94
N ILE A 93 26.67 -1.97 2.03
CA ILE A 93 26.96 -0.53 1.94
C ILE A 93 28.36 -0.32 1.34
N ARG A 94 29.35 -1.15 1.71
CA ARG A 94 30.72 -1.07 1.19
C ARG A 94 30.85 -1.32 -0.31
N GLU A 95 29.85 -1.92 -0.95
CA GLU A 95 29.81 -2.04 -2.42
C GLU A 95 29.76 -0.66 -3.10
N GLN A 96 29.17 0.34 -2.45
CA GLN A 96 29.11 1.72 -2.94
C GLN A 96 29.94 2.70 -2.10
N ILE A 97 30.22 2.40 -0.83
CA ILE A 97 31.05 3.23 0.06
C ILE A 97 32.21 2.37 0.61
N PRO A 98 33.26 2.09 -0.19
CA PRO A 98 34.32 1.15 0.19
C PRO A 98 35.05 1.52 1.49
N ASP A 99 35.10 2.82 1.80
CA ASP A 99 35.73 3.40 2.99
C ASP A 99 34.74 3.63 4.14
N LEU A 100 33.61 2.91 4.18
CA LEU A 100 32.62 3.00 5.26
C LEU A 100 33.27 2.77 6.63
N ARG A 101 33.20 3.80 7.49
CA ARG A 101 33.67 3.74 8.86
C ARG A 101 32.58 3.28 9.82
N GLU A 102 33.01 2.75 10.96
CA GLU A 102 32.10 2.25 11.99
C GLU A 102 31.27 3.37 12.64
N ASP A 103 31.87 4.54 12.86
CA ASP A 103 31.19 5.71 13.42
C ASP A 103 30.07 6.23 12.52
N GLU A 104 30.24 6.13 11.19
CA GLU A 104 29.23 6.55 10.22
C GLU A 104 28.04 5.60 10.22
N PHE A 105 28.31 4.30 10.21
CA PHE A 105 27.27 3.29 10.29
C PHE A 105 26.42 3.47 11.57
N GLN A 106 27.08 3.59 12.73
CA GLN A 106 26.38 3.76 14.01
C GLN A 106 25.58 5.06 14.05
N ARG A 107 26.12 6.14 13.50
CA ARG A 107 25.40 7.42 13.42
C ARG A 107 24.15 7.28 12.56
N TRP A 108 24.23 6.67 11.37
CA TRP A 108 23.07 6.47 10.50
C TRP A 108 22.00 5.58 11.14
N ASP A 109 22.41 4.53 11.86
CA ASP A 109 21.49 3.66 12.62
C ASP A 109 20.77 4.41 13.74
N VAL A 110 21.49 5.17 14.57
CA VAL A 110 20.91 5.98 15.65
C VAL A 110 19.96 7.07 15.12
N HIS A 111 20.20 7.57 13.91
CA HIS A 111 19.30 8.52 13.24
C HIS A 111 18.08 7.86 12.57
N GLY A 112 17.93 6.54 12.65
CA GLY A 112 16.80 5.81 12.08
C GLY A 112 16.85 5.68 10.55
N LEU A 113 18.04 5.76 9.94
CA LEU A 113 18.19 5.59 8.48
C LEU A 113 18.21 4.12 8.05
N PHE A 114 18.24 3.20 9.00
CA PHE A 114 18.08 1.78 8.79
C PHE A 114 16.85 1.31 9.54
N GLU A 115 15.97 0.59 8.85
CA GLU A 115 14.84 -0.04 9.51
C GLU A 115 15.32 -1.35 10.17
N HIS A 116 15.11 -1.49 11.46
CA HIS A 116 15.54 -2.69 12.19
C HIS A 116 14.46 -3.24 13.13
N MET A 117 14.60 -4.51 13.47
CA MET A 117 13.74 -5.22 14.41
C MET A 117 14.58 -6.16 15.26
N VAL A 118 14.30 -6.22 16.56
CA VAL A 118 14.90 -7.23 17.45
C VAL A 118 14.00 -8.45 17.45
N ILE A 119 14.39 -9.50 16.73
CA ILE A 119 13.64 -10.75 16.63
C ILE A 119 14.27 -11.79 17.56
N ASP A 120 13.54 -12.19 18.60
CA ASP A 120 13.98 -13.11 19.66
C ASP A 120 15.37 -12.76 20.23
N GLY A 121 15.61 -11.47 20.48
CA GLY A 121 16.87 -10.96 21.02
C GLY A 121 17.98 -10.71 19.99
N HIS A 122 17.73 -10.98 18.71
CA HIS A 122 18.68 -10.71 17.63
C HIS A 122 18.27 -9.47 16.83
N LEU A 123 19.15 -8.46 16.80
CA LEU A 123 18.96 -7.28 15.94
C LEU A 123 19.06 -7.68 14.47
N ARG A 124 18.01 -7.40 13.70
CA ARG A 124 17.91 -7.67 12.27
C ARG A 124 17.58 -6.39 11.53
N TYR A 125 18.21 -6.21 10.37
CA TYR A 125 18.05 -5.05 9.50
C TYR A 125 17.24 -5.40 8.27
N PHE A 126 16.53 -4.42 7.75
CA PHE A 126 15.67 -4.58 6.60
C PHE A 126 16.49 -4.82 5.33
N LYS A 127 16.01 -5.75 4.49
CA LYS A 127 16.73 -6.26 3.31
C LYS A 127 17.09 -5.17 2.29
N ARG A 128 16.39 -4.04 2.28
CA ARG A 128 16.64 -2.91 1.36
C ARG A 128 17.40 -1.74 2.01
N ASP A 129 17.80 -1.83 3.27
CA ASP A 129 18.45 -0.72 4.01
C ASP A 129 19.66 -0.12 3.27
N ALA A 130 20.50 -0.96 2.67
CA ALA A 130 21.67 -0.46 1.92
C ALA A 130 21.26 0.46 0.76
N ALA A 131 20.19 0.14 0.03
CA ALA A 131 19.69 0.96 -1.07
C ALA A 131 18.90 2.18 -0.56
N ASN A 132 18.08 1.98 0.49
CA ASN A 132 17.28 3.02 1.11
C ASN A 132 18.16 4.11 1.74
N LEU A 133 19.31 3.76 2.32
CA LEU A 133 20.25 4.72 2.89
C LEU A 133 20.59 5.85 1.91
N TYR A 134 20.80 5.54 0.63
CA TYR A 134 21.14 6.55 -0.38
C TYR A 134 19.96 7.43 -0.79
N ARG A 135 18.73 7.03 -0.44
CA ARG A 135 17.51 7.82 -0.64
C ARG A 135 17.25 8.72 0.56
N LEU A 136 17.54 8.22 1.76
CA LEU A 136 17.26 8.89 3.02
C LEU A 136 18.40 9.82 3.49
N SER A 137 19.61 9.65 2.96
CA SER A 137 20.78 10.44 3.36
C SER A 137 21.52 11.00 2.17
N ALA A 138 21.43 12.33 2.00
CA ALA A 138 22.23 13.06 1.02
C ALA A 138 23.73 12.84 1.24
N GLU A 139 24.17 12.76 2.50
CA GLU A 139 25.56 12.44 2.85
C GLU A 139 25.97 11.09 2.26
N ALA A 140 25.22 10.01 2.56
CA ALA A 140 25.53 8.69 2.03
C ALA A 140 25.45 8.64 0.50
N ALA A 141 24.47 9.32 -0.10
CA ALA A 141 24.32 9.39 -1.55
C ALA A 141 25.54 9.99 -2.25
N THR A 142 26.16 11.03 -1.68
CA THR A 142 27.37 11.67 -2.23
C THR A 142 28.63 10.83 -2.10
N ARG A 143 28.65 9.87 -1.16
CA ARG A 143 29.79 8.98 -0.94
C ARG A 143 29.82 7.77 -1.87
N ARG A 144 28.77 7.55 -2.67
CA ARG A 144 28.72 6.41 -3.59
C ARG A 144 29.86 6.50 -4.61
N ALA A 145 30.62 5.41 -4.75
CA ALA A 145 31.67 5.25 -5.75
C ALA A 145 31.12 5.29 -7.17
N HIS A 146 29.90 4.78 -7.36
CA HIS A 146 29.20 4.74 -8.65
C HIS A 146 27.79 5.32 -8.51
N PRO A 147 27.65 6.65 -8.39
CA PRO A 147 26.34 7.27 -8.21
C PRO A 147 25.52 7.12 -9.49
N ALA A 148 24.34 6.51 -9.36
CA ALA A 148 23.32 6.48 -10.38
C ALA A 148 22.11 7.32 -9.94
N PRO A 149 21.44 8.04 -10.85
CA PRO A 149 20.16 8.67 -10.55
C PRO A 149 19.13 7.60 -10.18
N PHE A 150 18.24 7.94 -9.26
CA PHE A 150 17.04 7.15 -9.04
C PHE A 150 16.07 7.44 -10.18
N ASN A 151 15.41 6.40 -10.69
CA ASN A 151 14.45 6.50 -11.78
C ASN A 151 13.17 5.84 -11.31
N ASP A 152 12.45 6.51 -10.41
CA ASP A 152 11.26 5.96 -9.74
C ASP A 152 9.96 6.61 -10.26
N ASP A 153 10.07 7.74 -10.96
CA ASP A 153 8.96 8.62 -11.30
C ASP A 153 9.20 9.33 -12.65
N PRO A 154 9.00 8.66 -13.79
CA PRO A 154 9.27 9.26 -15.11
C PRO A 154 8.48 10.55 -15.39
N TYR A 155 7.42 10.80 -14.62
CA TYR A 155 6.61 12.02 -14.66
C TYR A 155 6.56 12.77 -13.32
N GLY A 156 7.42 12.49 -12.35
CA GLY A 156 7.49 13.25 -11.09
C GLY A 156 8.21 14.60 -11.19
N THR A 157 8.81 14.90 -12.35
CA THR A 157 9.39 16.22 -12.64
C THR A 157 8.53 17.02 -13.62
N LEU A 158 8.28 18.30 -13.31
CA LEU A 158 7.56 19.21 -14.21
C LEU A 158 8.24 19.27 -15.58
N GLY A 159 7.46 19.05 -16.65
CA GLY A 159 7.98 18.92 -18.00
C GLY A 159 6.96 19.30 -19.06
N ASP A 160 7.36 19.20 -20.33
CA ASP A 160 6.48 19.54 -21.47
C ASP A 160 5.24 18.65 -21.55
N TYR A 161 5.33 17.41 -21.05
CA TYR A 161 4.18 16.53 -20.91
C TYR A 161 3.05 17.16 -20.06
N HIS A 162 3.38 17.59 -18.84
CA HIS A 162 2.43 18.25 -17.93
C HIS A 162 1.79 19.50 -18.53
N ARG A 163 2.61 20.30 -19.24
CA ARG A 163 2.15 21.50 -19.95
C ARG A 163 1.16 21.15 -21.06
N SER A 164 1.46 20.12 -21.85
CA SER A 164 0.58 19.64 -22.93
C SER A 164 -0.77 19.19 -22.38
N VAL A 165 -0.76 18.34 -21.34
CA VAL A 165 -1.99 17.84 -20.70
C VAL A 165 -2.86 19.01 -20.22
N ARG A 166 -2.27 19.97 -19.48
CA ARG A 166 -3.00 21.15 -19.02
C ARG A 166 -3.55 21.98 -20.18
N GLN A 167 -2.74 22.23 -21.21
CA GLN A 167 -3.16 23.02 -22.38
C GLN A 167 -4.33 22.34 -23.11
N ALA A 168 -4.23 21.04 -23.35
CA ALA A 168 -5.29 20.26 -24.00
C ALA A 168 -6.59 20.28 -23.19
N ALA A 169 -6.52 20.14 -21.86
CA ALA A 169 -7.69 20.19 -20.99
C ALA A 169 -8.38 21.54 -21.03
N LEU A 170 -7.61 22.64 -20.97
CA LEU A 170 -8.14 24.00 -21.06
C LEU A 170 -8.76 24.30 -22.44
N ALA A 171 -8.11 23.89 -23.52
CA ALA A 171 -8.58 24.15 -24.88
C ALA A 171 -9.85 23.35 -25.23
N SER A 172 -10.00 22.14 -24.68
CA SER A 172 -11.13 21.26 -24.97
C SER A 172 -12.29 21.38 -23.97
N HIS A 173 -12.07 22.04 -22.83
CA HIS A 173 -12.98 22.04 -21.68
C HIS A 173 -13.33 20.62 -21.19
N ARG A 174 -12.36 19.70 -21.27
CA ARG A 174 -12.48 18.31 -20.78
C ARG A 174 -11.35 18.02 -19.81
N SER A 175 -11.64 17.20 -18.78
CA SER A 175 -10.60 16.75 -17.86
C SER A 175 -9.74 15.64 -18.47
N SER A 176 -10.33 14.75 -19.26
CA SER A 176 -9.63 13.64 -19.91
C SER A 176 -9.12 14.02 -21.29
N VAL A 177 -7.80 13.93 -21.50
CA VAL A 177 -7.10 14.39 -22.71
C VAL A 177 -5.90 13.50 -23.04
N GLU A 178 -5.25 13.77 -24.19
CA GLU A 178 -4.00 13.11 -24.61
C GLU A 178 -4.11 11.56 -24.62
N ALA A 179 -5.26 11.06 -25.08
CA ALA A 179 -5.57 9.65 -25.08
C ALA A 179 -4.67 8.89 -26.06
N HIS A 180 -4.14 7.74 -25.62
CA HIS A 180 -3.37 6.84 -26.47
C HIS A 180 -3.69 5.37 -26.17
N ARG A 181 -3.49 4.51 -27.16
CA ARG A 181 -3.79 3.09 -27.05
C ARG A 181 -2.52 2.28 -26.82
N VAL A 182 -2.57 1.38 -25.85
CA VAL A 182 -1.46 0.48 -25.53
C VAL A 182 -1.93 -0.97 -25.51
N ARG A 183 -1.00 -1.87 -25.81
CA ARG A 183 -1.14 -3.32 -25.61
C ARG A 183 -0.22 -3.71 -24.45
N ILE A 184 -0.78 -4.36 -23.44
CA ILE A 184 -0.05 -4.82 -22.27
C ILE A 184 -0.10 -6.34 -22.21
N THR A 185 1.04 -6.96 -21.88
CA THR A 185 1.15 -8.38 -21.55
C THR A 185 1.74 -8.52 -20.15
N GLN A 186 0.95 -9.10 -19.25
CA GLN A 186 1.41 -9.48 -17.92
C GLN A 186 1.68 -10.99 -17.88
N THR A 187 2.75 -11.37 -17.19
CA THR A 187 3.16 -12.77 -17.05
C THR A 187 3.33 -13.12 -15.58
N LEU A 188 3.03 -14.36 -15.24
CA LEU A 188 3.30 -14.94 -13.92
C LEU A 188 3.94 -16.31 -14.14
N THR A 189 5.09 -16.56 -13.54
CA THR A 189 5.84 -17.81 -13.70
C THR A 189 6.18 -18.39 -12.33
N VAL A 190 5.56 -19.53 -12.02
CA VAL A 190 5.91 -20.32 -10.82
C VAL A 190 7.17 -21.12 -11.10
N ASP A 191 8.08 -21.15 -10.14
CA ASP A 191 9.36 -21.84 -10.25
C ASP A 191 9.18 -23.34 -10.49
N ALA A 192 10.17 -23.96 -11.13
CA ALA A 192 10.16 -25.41 -11.32
C ALA A 192 10.12 -26.12 -9.96
N ASP A 193 9.26 -27.14 -9.86
CA ASP A 193 9.10 -27.99 -8.67
C ASP A 193 8.65 -27.28 -7.38
N ALA A 194 8.29 -25.99 -7.41
CA ALA A 194 7.64 -25.30 -6.30
C ALA A 194 6.24 -25.87 -5.97
N VAL A 195 5.62 -26.55 -6.95
CA VAL A 195 4.37 -27.30 -6.80
C VAL A 195 4.59 -28.72 -7.31
N PRO A 196 4.18 -29.77 -6.56
CA PRO A 196 4.34 -31.15 -6.99
C PRO A 196 3.69 -31.42 -8.35
N ALA A 197 4.38 -32.20 -9.19
CA ALA A 197 3.88 -32.58 -10.51
C ALA A 197 2.48 -33.24 -10.41
N GLY A 198 1.58 -32.85 -11.32
CA GLY A 198 0.19 -33.33 -11.32
C GLY A 198 -0.78 -32.52 -10.47
N GLN A 199 -0.30 -31.64 -9.58
CA GLN A 199 -1.17 -30.71 -8.85
C GLN A 199 -1.57 -29.51 -9.72
N VAL A 200 -2.77 -28.98 -9.45
CA VAL A 200 -3.28 -27.79 -10.14
C VAL A 200 -2.78 -26.53 -9.44
N VAL A 201 -2.12 -25.67 -10.20
CA VAL A 201 -1.75 -24.31 -9.82
C VAL A 201 -2.85 -23.37 -10.28
N ARG A 202 -3.32 -22.53 -9.36
CA ARG A 202 -4.28 -21.44 -9.62
C ARG A 202 -3.55 -20.12 -9.57
N ALA A 203 -3.76 -19.27 -10.56
CA ALA A 203 -3.12 -17.97 -10.65
C ALA A 203 -4.14 -16.85 -10.93
N TRP A 204 -3.94 -15.71 -10.27
CA TRP A 204 -4.67 -14.48 -10.51
C TRP A 204 -3.68 -13.42 -10.98
N ILE A 205 -3.80 -13.00 -12.23
CA ILE A 205 -3.01 -11.90 -12.79
C ILE A 205 -3.89 -10.63 -12.75
N PRO A 206 -3.40 -9.48 -12.29
CA PRO A 206 -4.18 -8.24 -12.30
C PRO A 206 -4.67 -7.90 -13.71
N TYR A 207 -5.88 -7.35 -13.81
CA TYR A 207 -6.53 -7.04 -15.09
C TYR A 207 -7.19 -5.67 -15.02
N PRO A 208 -7.12 -4.83 -16.07
CA PRO A 208 -7.55 -3.44 -16.02
C PRO A 208 -9.02 -3.30 -15.67
N LYS A 209 -9.35 -2.37 -14.78
CA LYS A 209 -10.73 -1.96 -14.49
C LYS A 209 -11.26 -0.95 -15.51
N PRO A 210 -12.53 -0.98 -15.92
CA PRO A 210 -13.09 0.14 -16.68
C PRO A 210 -13.24 1.36 -15.76
N LEU A 211 -12.56 2.45 -16.09
CA LEU A 211 -12.62 3.72 -15.35
C LEU A 211 -12.78 4.84 -16.37
N PRO A 212 -14.03 5.26 -16.68
CA PRO A 212 -14.30 6.20 -17.75
C PRO A 212 -13.47 7.48 -17.63
N GLY A 213 -12.77 7.84 -18.72
CA GLY A 213 -11.93 9.03 -18.78
C GLY A 213 -10.54 8.87 -18.14
N GLN A 214 -10.19 7.70 -17.60
CA GLN A 214 -8.84 7.34 -17.18
C GLN A 214 -8.33 6.17 -18.04
N GLN A 215 -9.12 5.10 -18.12
CA GLN A 215 -8.85 3.96 -18.98
C GLN A 215 -10.14 3.37 -19.56
N ASP A 216 -10.18 3.30 -20.88
CA ASP A 216 -11.35 2.98 -21.71
C ASP A 216 -11.01 1.89 -22.74
N ASP A 217 -12.03 1.42 -23.48
CA ASP A 217 -11.89 0.46 -24.61
C ASP A 217 -11.06 -0.79 -24.32
N ILE A 218 -11.20 -1.32 -23.10
CA ILE A 218 -10.49 -2.51 -22.63
C ILE A 218 -10.89 -3.72 -23.47
N ARG A 219 -9.92 -4.29 -24.18
CA ARG A 219 -10.10 -5.44 -25.05
C ARG A 219 -9.13 -6.56 -24.66
N TYR A 220 -9.66 -7.70 -24.25
CA TYR A 220 -8.89 -8.93 -24.13
C TYR A 220 -8.33 -9.35 -25.51
N ILE A 221 -7.07 -9.77 -25.57
CA ILE A 221 -6.41 -10.24 -26.80
C ILE A 221 -6.15 -11.74 -26.74
N ALA A 222 -5.40 -12.20 -25.74
CA ALA A 222 -5.00 -13.59 -25.60
C ALA A 222 -4.53 -13.90 -24.17
N SER A 223 -4.42 -15.18 -23.85
CA SER A 223 -3.84 -15.64 -22.59
C SER A 223 -3.23 -17.03 -22.71
N VAL A 224 -2.35 -17.36 -21.77
CA VAL A 224 -1.80 -18.70 -21.58
C VAL A 224 -2.04 -19.10 -20.12
N PRO A 225 -2.74 -20.22 -19.84
CA PRO A 225 -3.49 -21.05 -20.79
C PRO A 225 -4.66 -20.28 -21.42
N ALA A 226 -5.18 -20.79 -22.54
CA ALA A 226 -6.30 -20.14 -23.25
C ALA A 226 -7.61 -20.13 -22.44
N LYS A 227 -7.83 -21.16 -21.60
CA LYS A 227 -8.96 -21.21 -20.66
C LYS A 227 -8.67 -20.27 -19.49
N HIS A 228 -9.57 -19.33 -19.26
CA HIS A 228 -9.43 -18.30 -18.25
C HIS A 228 -10.80 -17.80 -17.79
N GLU A 229 -10.82 -17.10 -16.66
CA GLU A 229 -11.99 -16.36 -16.18
C GLU A 229 -11.58 -14.91 -15.90
N LEU A 230 -12.28 -13.94 -16.49
CA LEU A 230 -12.08 -12.53 -16.16
C LEU A 230 -13.05 -12.14 -15.06
N ALA A 231 -12.52 -11.61 -13.96
CA ALA A 231 -13.35 -11.05 -12.90
C ALA A 231 -14.29 -9.96 -13.46
N PRO A 232 -15.51 -9.82 -12.91
CA PRO A 232 -16.47 -8.79 -13.32
C PRO A 232 -15.84 -7.40 -13.33
N ALA A 233 -16.29 -6.53 -14.23
CA ALA A 233 -15.83 -5.13 -14.31
C ALA A 233 -15.98 -4.37 -12.97
N SER A 234 -16.99 -4.72 -12.17
CA SER A 234 -17.27 -4.15 -10.85
C SER A 234 -16.32 -4.66 -9.75
N ALA A 235 -15.58 -5.75 -9.97
CA ALA A 235 -14.69 -6.33 -8.96
C ALA A 235 -13.65 -5.28 -8.51
N PRO A 236 -13.61 -4.90 -7.22
CA PRO A 236 -12.73 -3.82 -6.77
C PRO A 236 -11.24 -4.06 -7.04
N GLN A 237 -10.82 -5.32 -7.02
CA GLN A 237 -9.50 -5.79 -7.46
C GLN A 237 -9.74 -6.79 -8.58
N ARG A 238 -9.56 -6.34 -9.83
CA ARG A 238 -9.97 -7.12 -10.99
C ARG A 238 -8.80 -7.97 -11.48
N THR A 239 -9.06 -9.25 -11.72
CA THR A 239 -8.05 -10.23 -12.08
C THR A 239 -8.49 -11.08 -13.27
N ALA A 240 -7.52 -11.59 -14.03
CA ALA A 240 -7.66 -12.73 -14.90
C ALA A 240 -7.21 -13.99 -14.14
N TYR A 241 -8.12 -14.95 -14.00
CA TYR A 241 -7.91 -16.20 -13.28
C TYR A 241 -7.59 -17.34 -14.23
N PHE A 242 -6.66 -18.20 -13.81
CA PHE A 242 -6.15 -19.33 -14.58
C PHE A 242 -5.95 -20.57 -13.70
N GLU A 243 -6.07 -21.74 -14.31
CA GLU A 243 -5.65 -23.01 -13.73
C GLU A 243 -4.71 -23.75 -14.69
N LYS A 244 -3.63 -24.35 -14.17
CA LYS A 244 -2.69 -25.15 -14.96
C LYS A 244 -2.02 -26.20 -14.09
N THR A 245 -1.84 -27.41 -14.62
CA THR A 245 -1.15 -28.50 -13.91
C THR A 245 0.37 -28.32 -13.94
N ALA A 246 1.00 -28.43 -12.77
CA ALA A 246 2.46 -28.39 -12.64
C ALA A 246 3.12 -29.63 -13.25
N GLN A 247 4.31 -29.46 -13.84
CA GLN A 247 5.11 -30.52 -14.46
C GLN A 247 6.47 -30.61 -13.77
N ALA A 248 6.96 -31.83 -13.55
CA ALA A 248 8.26 -32.08 -12.95
C ALA A 248 9.39 -31.39 -13.75
N GLY A 249 10.28 -30.70 -13.04
CA GLY A 249 11.45 -30.01 -13.60
C GLY A 249 11.13 -28.82 -14.50
N LYS A 250 9.88 -28.32 -14.52
CA LYS A 250 9.47 -27.22 -15.41
C LYS A 250 8.73 -26.11 -14.66
N PRO A 251 9.02 -24.84 -14.94
CA PRO A 251 8.25 -23.73 -14.41
C PRO A 251 6.83 -23.72 -14.98
N THR A 252 5.86 -23.27 -14.17
CA THR A 252 4.46 -23.13 -14.58
C THR A 252 4.15 -21.69 -14.95
N ARG A 253 4.13 -21.40 -16.26
CA ARG A 253 3.90 -20.05 -16.79
C ARG A 253 2.43 -19.78 -17.13
N PHE A 254 1.99 -18.58 -16.78
CA PHE A 254 0.72 -17.93 -17.09
C PHE A 254 0.94 -16.56 -17.74
N SER A 255 0.00 -16.10 -18.56
CA SER A 255 0.03 -14.74 -19.10
C SER A 255 -1.33 -14.26 -19.57
N VAL A 256 -1.57 -12.95 -19.54
CA VAL A 256 -2.71 -12.28 -20.17
C VAL A 256 -2.23 -11.09 -21.00
N THR A 257 -2.78 -10.95 -22.20
CA THR A 257 -2.55 -9.81 -23.10
C THR A 257 -3.87 -9.10 -23.35
N TYR A 258 -3.86 -7.78 -23.20
CA TYR A 258 -5.01 -6.92 -23.44
C TYR A 258 -4.58 -5.60 -24.07
N GLU A 259 -5.54 -4.88 -24.63
CA GLU A 259 -5.39 -3.51 -25.09
C GLU A 259 -6.37 -2.59 -24.37
N LEU A 260 -6.00 -1.34 -24.20
CA LEU A 260 -6.85 -0.31 -23.62
C LEU A 260 -6.40 1.07 -24.10
N THR A 261 -7.32 2.04 -24.02
CA THR A 261 -7.05 3.45 -24.24
C THR A 261 -6.80 4.09 -22.88
N LEU A 262 -5.66 4.75 -22.70
CA LEU A 262 -5.31 5.48 -21.48
C LEU A 262 -5.37 6.98 -21.76
N SER A 263 -5.93 7.76 -20.83
CA SER A 263 -6.04 9.22 -20.94
C SER A 263 -5.39 9.90 -19.75
N ALA A 264 -4.72 11.00 -20.00
CA ALA A 264 -4.28 11.90 -18.95
C ALA A 264 -5.50 12.64 -18.39
N GLN A 265 -5.41 13.08 -17.14
CA GLN A 265 -6.43 13.91 -16.50
C GLN A 265 -5.85 15.24 -16.01
N TYR A 266 -6.61 16.31 -16.20
CA TYR A 266 -6.36 17.60 -15.54
C TYR A 266 -7.68 18.30 -15.22
N HIS A 267 -7.98 18.43 -13.94
CA HIS A 267 -9.18 19.11 -13.45
C HIS A 267 -8.86 20.56 -13.08
N VAL A 268 -9.59 21.50 -13.69
CA VAL A 268 -9.47 22.92 -13.35
C VAL A 268 -10.26 23.20 -12.06
N ILE A 269 -9.57 23.19 -10.94
CA ILE A 269 -10.16 23.40 -9.61
C ILE A 269 -10.07 24.88 -9.26
N ASP A 270 -11.22 25.48 -8.97
CA ASP A 270 -11.36 26.83 -8.43
C ASP A 270 -11.56 26.70 -6.91
N PRO A 271 -10.54 27.00 -6.09
CA PRO A 271 -10.61 26.79 -4.65
C PRO A 271 -11.78 27.52 -4.00
N ASP A 272 -12.18 28.67 -4.53
CA ASP A 272 -13.24 29.51 -3.96
C ASP A 272 -14.64 28.91 -4.19
N LYS A 273 -14.77 27.96 -5.13
CA LYS A 273 -15.99 27.19 -5.36
C LYS A 273 -16.06 25.90 -4.55
N VAL A 274 -14.95 25.48 -3.94
CA VAL A 274 -14.91 24.22 -3.19
C VAL A 274 -15.61 24.39 -1.85
N VAL A 275 -16.61 23.54 -1.62
CA VAL A 275 -17.38 23.49 -0.37
C VAL A 275 -17.29 22.10 0.26
N PRO A 276 -17.52 21.97 1.59
CA PRO A 276 -17.65 20.66 2.22
C PRO A 276 -18.71 19.81 1.51
N ALA A 277 -18.35 18.57 1.17
CA ALA A 277 -19.27 17.67 0.49
C ALA A 277 -20.41 17.26 1.42
N LYS A 278 -21.63 17.19 0.88
CA LYS A 278 -22.74 16.51 1.57
C LYS A 278 -22.45 15.02 1.58
N ILE A 279 -22.21 14.44 2.76
CA ILE A 279 -21.92 13.01 2.88
C ILE A 279 -23.20 12.20 2.67
N THR A 280 -23.33 11.64 1.48
CA THR A 280 -24.40 10.69 1.11
C THR A 280 -24.03 9.27 1.55
N PRO A 281 -24.96 8.29 1.53
CA PRO A 281 -24.63 6.89 1.81
C PRO A 281 -23.50 6.34 0.94
N GLU A 282 -23.36 6.80 -0.30
CA GLU A 282 -22.31 6.39 -1.23
C GLU A 282 -20.94 6.97 -0.86
N LEU A 283 -20.90 8.15 -0.21
CA LEU A 283 -19.67 8.80 0.24
C LEU A 283 -19.29 8.41 1.68
N ALA A 284 -20.24 7.94 2.49
CA ALA A 284 -20.03 7.61 3.90
C ALA A 284 -18.86 6.64 4.16
N PRO A 285 -18.67 5.54 3.38
CA PRO A 285 -17.52 4.65 3.56
C PRO A 285 -16.17 5.32 3.32
N TYR A 286 -16.16 6.41 2.55
CA TYR A 286 -14.95 7.11 2.15
C TYR A 286 -14.59 8.28 3.07
N VAL A 287 -15.34 8.51 4.14
CA VAL A 287 -14.96 9.41 5.25
C VAL A 287 -14.83 8.66 6.58
N ALA A 288 -15.10 7.36 6.59
CA ALA A 288 -15.03 6.51 7.77
C ALA A 288 -13.67 5.81 7.92
N GLU A 289 -13.38 5.40 9.16
CA GLU A 289 -12.33 4.43 9.46
C GLU A 289 -12.60 3.10 8.76
N ARG A 290 -11.51 2.42 8.40
CA ARG A 290 -11.52 1.05 7.90
C ARG A 290 -10.27 0.34 8.41
N PRO A 291 -10.37 -0.31 9.58
CA PRO A 291 -9.28 -1.11 10.10
C PRO A 291 -8.86 -2.23 9.12
N PRO A 292 -7.58 -2.62 9.13
CA PRO A 292 -6.55 -2.10 10.05
C PRO A 292 -5.79 -0.89 9.48
N HIS A 293 -5.91 -0.56 8.19
CA HIS A 293 -5.02 0.42 7.54
C HIS A 293 -5.50 1.88 7.56
N VAL A 294 -6.79 2.12 7.80
CA VAL A 294 -7.36 3.48 7.95
C VAL A 294 -7.96 3.59 9.34
N VAL A 295 -7.19 4.15 10.28
CA VAL A 295 -7.59 4.29 11.70
C VAL A 295 -7.19 5.68 12.18
N PHE A 296 -8.11 6.34 12.88
CA PHE A 296 -8.00 7.72 13.38
C PHE A 296 -7.34 7.75 14.76
N THR A 297 -6.12 7.23 14.85
CA THR A 297 -5.33 7.18 16.08
C THR A 297 -5.08 8.59 16.64
N GLU A 298 -4.78 8.71 17.93
CA GLU A 298 -4.51 10.00 18.56
C GLU A 298 -3.35 10.75 17.87
N GLN A 299 -2.28 10.02 17.50
CA GLN A 299 -1.14 10.59 16.77
C GLN A 299 -1.54 11.10 15.39
N MET A 300 -2.38 10.35 14.67
CA MET A 300 -2.92 10.79 13.37
C MET A 300 -3.73 12.08 13.51
N GLN A 301 -4.54 12.19 14.56
CA GLN A 301 -5.29 13.41 14.85
C GLN A 301 -4.40 14.59 15.24
N LEU A 302 -3.34 14.35 16.02
CA LEU A 302 -2.36 15.37 16.39
C LEU A 302 -1.62 15.91 15.17
N PHE A 303 -1.08 15.02 14.33
CA PHE A 303 -0.41 15.38 13.08
C PHE A 303 -1.34 16.19 12.17
N SER A 304 -2.56 15.68 11.94
CA SER A 304 -3.58 16.36 11.15
C SER A 304 -3.88 17.77 11.66
N ARG A 305 -4.09 17.96 12.97
CA ARG A 305 -4.34 19.28 13.57
C ARG A 305 -3.16 20.24 13.39
N GLN A 306 -1.94 19.76 13.54
CA GLN A 306 -0.73 20.56 13.35
C GLN A 306 -0.59 21.05 11.90
N VAL A 307 -0.82 20.17 10.93
CA VAL A 307 -0.73 20.49 9.50
C VAL A 307 -1.88 21.40 9.04
N VAL A 308 -3.12 21.04 9.38
CA VAL A 308 -4.32 21.73 8.88
C VAL A 308 -4.52 23.10 9.56
N GLY A 309 -4.31 23.16 10.87
CA GLY A 309 -4.58 24.34 11.70
C GLY A 309 -6.06 24.76 11.63
N ASN A 310 -6.30 26.03 11.35
CA ASN A 310 -7.66 26.61 11.29
C ASN A 310 -8.28 26.61 9.89
N GLU A 311 -7.64 25.99 8.90
CA GLU A 311 -8.16 25.93 7.53
C GLU A 311 -9.51 25.20 7.49
N LYS A 312 -10.45 25.70 6.68
CA LYS A 312 -11.81 25.16 6.53
C LYS A 312 -12.18 24.83 5.09
N ASN A 313 -11.45 25.36 4.11
CA ASN A 313 -11.67 25.05 2.71
C ASN A 313 -11.15 23.64 2.41
N PRO A 314 -11.99 22.68 1.97
CA PRO A 314 -11.58 21.28 1.77
C PRO A 314 -10.39 21.11 0.81
N TYR A 315 -10.29 21.93 -0.24
CA TYR A 315 -9.17 21.83 -1.17
C TYR A 315 -7.87 22.37 -0.56
N ARG A 316 -7.94 23.45 0.23
CA ARG A 316 -6.76 23.96 0.95
C ARG A 316 -6.31 23.01 2.06
N ILE A 317 -7.25 22.34 2.74
CA ILE A 317 -6.93 21.23 3.66
C ILE A 317 -6.20 20.12 2.90
N ALA A 318 -6.73 19.69 1.75
CA ALA A 318 -6.11 18.66 0.94
C ALA A 318 -4.70 19.05 0.47
N GLN A 319 -4.47 20.29 0.03
CA GLN A 319 -3.14 20.79 -0.35
C GLN A 319 -2.13 20.73 0.80
N LYS A 320 -2.53 21.14 2.01
CA LYS A 320 -1.66 21.09 3.19
C LYS A 320 -1.29 19.66 3.57
N LEU A 321 -2.28 18.76 3.60
CA LEU A 321 -2.06 17.36 3.93
C LEU A 321 -1.24 16.64 2.86
N PHE A 322 -1.51 16.93 1.58
CA PHE A 322 -0.74 16.40 0.46
C PHE A 322 0.73 16.82 0.57
N ALA A 323 1.00 18.12 0.77
CA ALA A 323 2.37 18.62 0.94
C ALA A 323 3.09 18.00 2.15
N ALA A 324 2.39 17.84 3.28
CA ALA A 324 2.99 17.25 4.48
C ALA A 324 3.33 15.76 4.31
N VAL A 325 2.57 15.03 3.48
CA VAL A 325 2.86 13.62 3.16
C VAL A 325 3.91 13.50 2.05
N ASP A 326 3.88 14.38 1.05
CA ASP A 326 4.89 14.54 0.00
C ASP A 326 6.29 14.81 0.59
N ASP A 327 6.38 15.57 1.69
CA ASP A 327 7.63 15.84 2.40
C ASP A 327 8.20 14.61 3.13
N ILE A 328 7.46 13.50 3.25
CA ILE A 328 7.97 12.24 3.82
C ILE A 328 8.85 11.54 2.76
N PRO A 329 10.14 11.27 3.03
CA PRO A 329 11.04 10.68 2.05
C PRO A 329 10.53 9.37 1.47
N TRP A 330 10.68 9.21 0.15
CA TRP A 330 10.42 7.93 -0.49
C TRP A 330 11.57 6.95 -0.27
N ALA A 331 11.24 5.74 0.19
CA ALA A 331 12.18 4.62 0.21
C ALA A 331 11.42 3.29 0.10
N GLY A 332 12.11 2.26 -0.38
CA GLY A 332 11.48 0.97 -0.60
C GLY A 332 10.94 0.38 0.70
N ALA A 333 9.69 -0.06 0.71
CA ALA A 333 9.04 -0.60 1.91
C ALA A 333 9.19 -2.11 2.05
N ARG A 334 8.84 -2.58 3.25
CA ARG A 334 8.46 -3.95 3.56
C ARG A 334 7.23 -4.38 2.78
N GLU A 335 7.04 -5.69 2.64
CA GLU A 335 5.84 -6.21 1.99
C GLU A 335 4.61 -5.89 2.85
N TYR A 336 3.53 -5.39 2.25
CA TYR A 336 2.37 -4.86 2.99
C TYR A 336 1.68 -5.91 3.87
N SER A 337 1.78 -7.19 3.51
CA SER A 337 1.27 -8.29 4.34
C SER A 337 2.03 -8.49 5.66
N THR A 338 3.15 -7.79 5.87
CA THR A 338 3.88 -7.76 7.14
C THR A 338 3.50 -6.56 8.02
N ILE A 339 2.76 -5.59 7.50
CA ILE A 339 2.46 -4.32 8.19
C ILE A 339 1.02 -4.37 8.72
N GLY A 340 0.84 -4.14 10.03
CA GLY A 340 -0.49 -4.15 10.64
C GLY A 340 -1.36 -2.99 10.14
N ASN A 341 -0.84 -1.76 10.19
CA ASN A 341 -1.53 -0.55 9.76
C ASN A 341 -0.58 0.29 8.89
N LEU A 342 -0.91 0.46 7.59
CA LEU A 342 -0.04 1.18 6.65
C LEU A 342 0.02 2.69 6.94
N SER A 343 -1.11 3.32 7.30
CA SER A 343 -1.13 4.76 7.58
C SER A 343 -0.36 5.10 8.84
N ASP A 344 -0.51 4.29 9.89
CA ASP A 344 0.24 4.46 11.13
C ASP A 344 1.74 4.19 10.94
N TYR A 345 2.08 3.15 10.16
CA TYR A 345 3.47 2.86 9.82
C TYR A 345 4.12 4.04 9.08
N ALA A 346 3.47 4.57 8.03
CA ALA A 346 3.97 5.69 7.24
C ALA A 346 4.20 6.96 8.07
N LEU A 347 3.40 7.18 9.10
CA LEU A 347 3.53 8.34 10.00
C LEU A 347 4.79 8.26 10.89
N HIS A 348 5.25 7.05 11.24
CA HIS A 348 6.30 6.84 12.24
C HIS A 348 7.64 6.36 11.67
N ALA A 349 7.66 5.72 10.49
CA ALA A 349 8.86 5.09 9.94
C ALA A 349 9.95 6.08 9.47
N GLY A 350 9.62 7.36 9.29
CA GLY A 350 10.54 8.39 8.76
C GLY A 350 10.76 8.31 7.25
N HIS A 351 10.12 7.33 6.58
CA HIS A 351 10.03 7.20 5.14
C HIS A 351 8.76 6.42 4.79
N ALA A 352 8.34 6.46 3.52
CA ALA A 352 7.21 5.68 3.03
C ALA A 352 7.32 5.40 1.53
N ASP A 353 6.80 4.27 1.06
CA ASP A 353 6.62 4.03 -0.38
C ASP A 353 5.27 4.56 -0.90
N CYS A 354 4.95 4.32 -2.17
CA CYS A 354 3.78 4.90 -2.83
C CYS A 354 2.46 4.55 -2.15
N GLY A 355 2.27 3.28 -1.77
CA GLY A 355 1.04 2.86 -1.09
C GLY A 355 1.00 3.30 0.37
N GLN A 356 2.14 3.33 1.08
CA GLN A 356 2.20 3.86 2.44
C GLN A 356 1.83 5.35 2.49
N GLN A 357 2.44 6.18 1.64
CA GLN A 357 2.12 7.60 1.53
C GLN A 357 0.65 7.81 1.14
N THR A 358 0.17 7.06 0.13
CA THR A 358 -1.23 7.14 -0.31
C THR A 358 -2.21 6.77 0.81
N MET A 359 -1.93 5.73 1.60
CA MET A 359 -2.82 5.30 2.69
C MET A 359 -2.86 6.32 3.81
N LEU A 360 -1.70 6.92 4.13
CA LEU A 360 -1.59 8.00 5.10
C LEU A 360 -2.42 9.21 4.64
N LEU A 361 -2.23 9.66 3.40
CA LEU A 361 -2.99 10.79 2.85
C LEU A 361 -4.50 10.52 2.87
N ILE A 362 -4.94 9.33 2.43
CA ILE A 362 -6.35 8.93 2.51
C ILE A 362 -6.84 9.03 3.95
N THR A 363 -6.12 8.46 4.92
CA THR A 363 -6.52 8.47 6.33
C THR A 363 -6.68 9.90 6.87
N LEU A 364 -5.74 10.79 6.56
CA LEU A 364 -5.78 12.19 6.96
C LEU A 364 -6.93 12.96 6.30
N LEU A 365 -7.20 12.72 5.01
CA LEU A 365 -8.32 13.33 4.30
C LEU A 365 -9.67 12.90 4.88
N ARG A 366 -9.84 11.58 5.11
CA ARG A 366 -11.09 11.04 5.68
C ARG A 366 -11.37 11.60 7.06
N MET A 367 -10.34 11.70 7.90
CA MET A 367 -10.43 12.29 9.23
C MET A 367 -10.86 13.76 9.20
N ASN A 368 -10.52 14.50 8.14
CA ASN A 368 -10.96 15.88 7.91
C ASN A 368 -12.29 15.98 7.15
N GLY A 369 -13.04 14.87 7.02
CA GLY A 369 -14.34 14.84 6.36
C GLY A 369 -14.29 14.94 4.83
N ILE A 370 -13.10 14.76 4.23
CA ILE A 370 -12.92 14.77 2.77
C ILE A 370 -12.97 13.33 2.28
N PRO A 371 -13.95 12.94 1.44
CA PRO A 371 -14.04 11.57 0.98
C PRO A 371 -12.81 11.20 0.15
N ALA A 372 -12.14 10.10 0.48
CA ALA A 372 -10.93 9.65 -0.20
C ALA A 372 -10.90 8.13 -0.38
N ARG A 373 -10.37 7.65 -1.52
CA ARG A 373 -10.31 6.22 -1.84
C ARG A 373 -9.02 5.84 -2.58
N TRP A 374 -8.69 4.55 -2.50
CA TRP A 374 -7.47 3.95 -3.04
C TRP A 374 -7.61 3.56 -4.50
N GLN A 375 -6.52 3.67 -5.26
CA GLN A 375 -6.34 3.04 -6.56
C GLN A 375 -4.93 2.50 -6.68
N SER A 376 -4.75 1.40 -7.42
CA SER A 376 -3.41 0.93 -7.73
C SER A 376 -3.33 0.05 -8.97
N GLY A 377 -2.12 -0.07 -9.49
CA GLY A 377 -1.80 -0.93 -10.61
C GLY A 377 -0.34 -0.80 -11.02
N ALA A 378 -0.08 -0.43 -12.26
CA ALA A 378 1.28 -0.27 -12.79
C ALA A 378 1.44 1.06 -13.52
N ILE A 379 2.63 1.63 -13.40
CA ILE A 379 3.11 2.78 -14.18
C ILE A 379 4.17 2.31 -15.17
N PHE A 380 4.31 3.03 -16.28
CA PHE A 380 5.33 2.72 -17.28
C PHE A 380 5.67 3.98 -18.08
N ALA A 381 6.79 4.00 -18.79
CA ALA A 381 7.12 5.14 -19.66
C ALA A 381 8.01 4.73 -20.83
N PRO A 382 7.94 5.47 -21.96
CA PRO A 382 8.90 5.31 -23.04
C PRO A 382 10.34 5.33 -22.53
N GLY A 383 11.21 4.48 -23.08
CA GLY A 383 12.57 4.29 -22.56
C GLY A 383 12.75 3.05 -21.69
N GLY A 384 11.69 2.25 -21.51
CA GLY A 384 11.77 0.93 -20.86
C GLY A 384 11.58 0.95 -19.34
N TYR A 385 10.90 1.97 -18.82
CA TYR A 385 10.52 2.03 -17.42
C TYR A 385 9.15 1.37 -17.20
N ASP A 386 9.04 0.56 -16.14
CA ASP A 386 7.79 0.05 -15.57
C ASP A 386 7.97 -0.28 -14.08
N ASP A 387 6.93 -0.02 -13.29
CA ASP A 387 6.87 -0.41 -11.88
C ASP A 387 5.42 -0.55 -11.41
N ILE A 388 5.22 -1.18 -10.25
CA ILE A 388 3.96 -1.16 -9.52
C ILE A 388 3.76 0.21 -8.86
N HIS A 389 2.52 0.68 -8.78
CA HIS A 389 2.24 1.99 -8.18
C HIS A 389 0.86 2.12 -7.57
N ASP A 390 0.79 2.89 -6.50
CA ASP A 390 -0.40 3.17 -5.71
C ASP A 390 -0.63 4.68 -5.65
N TRP A 391 -1.90 5.06 -5.79
CA TRP A 391 -2.33 6.44 -5.74
C TRP A 391 -3.78 6.50 -5.22
N GLY A 392 -4.37 7.69 -5.20
CA GLY A 392 -5.70 7.88 -4.63
C GLY A 392 -6.64 8.68 -5.50
N GLN A 393 -7.85 8.82 -4.99
CA GLN A 393 -8.80 9.81 -5.43
C GLN A 393 -9.41 10.50 -4.21
N LEU A 394 -9.70 11.78 -4.34
CA LEU A 394 -10.49 12.54 -3.37
C LEU A 394 -11.75 13.09 -4.03
N TYR A 395 -12.79 13.32 -3.23
CA TYR A 395 -14.03 13.93 -3.69
C TYR A 395 -14.08 15.40 -3.25
N LEU A 396 -14.17 16.32 -4.22
CA LEU A 396 -14.35 17.75 -3.96
C LEU A 396 -15.65 18.21 -4.58
N ALA A 397 -16.57 18.80 -3.81
CA ALA A 397 -17.76 19.43 -4.38
C ALA A 397 -17.38 20.81 -4.98
N PRO A 398 -17.89 21.19 -6.17
CA PRO A 398 -18.83 20.44 -7.03
C PRO A 398 -18.17 19.51 -8.06
N TYR A 399 -16.84 19.34 -8.02
CA TYR A 399 -16.04 18.63 -9.03
C TYR A 399 -16.19 17.11 -9.06
N GLY A 400 -16.62 16.48 -7.97
CA GLY A 400 -16.73 15.03 -7.87
C GLY A 400 -15.40 14.34 -7.50
N TRP A 401 -15.24 13.08 -7.90
CA TRP A 401 -14.01 12.32 -7.70
C TRP A 401 -12.92 12.80 -8.65
N ILE A 402 -11.77 13.19 -8.09
CA ILE A 402 -10.58 13.63 -8.81
C ILE A 402 -9.36 12.80 -8.37
N PRO A 403 -8.38 12.57 -9.25
CA PRO A 403 -7.18 11.83 -8.92
C PRO A 403 -6.26 12.61 -7.97
N MET A 404 -5.49 11.87 -7.18
CA MET A 404 -4.34 12.38 -6.44
C MET A 404 -3.21 11.33 -6.42
N ASP A 405 -1.97 11.78 -6.58
CA ASP A 405 -0.78 10.94 -6.49
C ASP A 405 0.29 11.66 -5.68
N VAL A 406 0.34 11.36 -4.38
CA VAL A 406 1.25 12.03 -3.44
C VAL A 406 2.70 11.59 -3.61
N THR A 407 2.93 10.45 -4.25
CA THR A 407 4.28 9.93 -4.49
C THR A 407 5.01 10.75 -5.53
N PHE A 408 4.32 11.16 -6.60
CA PHE A 408 4.88 12.09 -7.59
C PHE A 408 4.82 13.54 -7.09
N GLY A 409 4.06 13.78 -6.02
CA GLY A 409 4.21 14.96 -5.19
C GLY A 409 3.85 16.28 -5.87
N ARG A 410 4.40 17.36 -5.31
CA ARG A 410 4.29 18.70 -5.90
C ARG A 410 5.28 18.87 -7.03
N LEU A 411 4.82 19.43 -8.15
CA LEU A 411 5.67 19.68 -9.29
C LEU A 411 6.28 21.08 -9.24
N TYR A 412 7.59 21.15 -9.00
CA TYR A 412 8.29 22.43 -9.00
C TYR A 412 8.81 22.80 -10.40
N PRO A 413 8.77 24.09 -10.79
CA PRO A 413 9.44 24.54 -11.99
C PRO A 413 10.95 24.26 -11.90
N GLY A 414 11.51 23.66 -12.96
CA GLY A 414 12.95 23.42 -13.06
C GLY A 414 13.76 24.71 -13.28
N ALA A 415 15.05 24.57 -13.61
CA ALA A 415 15.98 25.69 -13.81
C ALA A 415 15.57 26.70 -14.90
N HIS A 416 14.66 26.33 -15.80
CA HIS A 416 14.14 27.16 -16.88
C HIS A 416 12.60 27.19 -16.85
N PRO A 417 11.98 27.95 -15.91
CA PRO A 417 10.53 28.00 -15.76
C PRO A 417 9.88 28.65 -16.99
N LYS A 418 8.74 28.12 -17.42
CA LYS A 418 7.89 28.69 -18.48
C LYS A 418 6.67 29.39 -17.87
N PRO A 419 6.10 30.41 -18.54
CA PRO A 419 4.84 31.02 -18.09
C PRO A 419 3.74 29.97 -17.88
N GLY A 420 3.12 30.00 -16.70
CA GLY A 420 2.07 29.05 -16.32
C GLY A 420 2.55 27.82 -15.53
N ASP A 421 3.86 27.60 -15.36
CA ASP A 421 4.38 26.45 -14.59
C ASP A 421 3.94 26.46 -13.13
N ALA A 422 3.78 27.65 -12.51
CA ALA A 422 3.27 27.75 -11.14
C ALA A 422 1.85 27.16 -10.98
N ALA A 423 1.04 27.12 -12.05
CA ALA A 423 -0.28 26.51 -12.02
C ALA A 423 -0.25 24.97 -12.11
N LEU A 424 0.94 24.37 -12.26
CA LEU A 424 1.15 22.93 -12.32
C LEU A 424 1.70 22.35 -11.02
N GLU A 425 2.00 23.16 -10.00
CA GLU A 425 2.47 22.67 -8.68
C GLU A 425 1.60 21.54 -8.15
N TRP A 426 0.28 21.69 -8.27
CA TRP A 426 -0.71 20.74 -7.79
C TRP A 426 -1.22 19.80 -8.90
N PHE A 427 -0.42 19.54 -9.94
CA PHE A 427 -0.84 18.68 -11.05
C PHE A 427 -1.29 17.30 -10.54
N TYR A 428 -0.56 16.68 -9.62
CA TYR A 428 -0.93 15.39 -9.03
C TYR A 428 -1.92 15.50 -7.86
N LEU A 429 -2.58 16.64 -7.68
CA LEU A 429 -3.75 16.82 -6.81
C LEU A 429 -4.91 17.42 -7.63
N GLY A 430 -5.50 16.57 -8.48
CA GLY A 430 -6.48 16.96 -9.50
C GLY A 430 -6.10 16.59 -10.93
N GLY A 431 -4.96 15.92 -11.13
CA GLY A 431 -4.52 15.42 -12.42
C GLY A 431 -3.82 14.06 -12.31
N LEU A 432 -3.57 13.47 -13.47
CA LEU A 432 -3.00 12.13 -13.62
C LEU A 432 -2.35 12.02 -15.00
N ASP A 433 -1.19 11.37 -15.12
CA ASP A 433 -0.64 11.03 -16.43
C ASP A 433 -1.41 9.89 -17.11
N ALA A 434 -1.19 9.74 -18.41
CA ALA A 434 -1.78 8.71 -19.25
C ALA A 434 -0.96 7.40 -19.27
N TRP A 435 0.10 7.31 -18.47
CA TRP A 435 1.12 6.27 -18.59
C TRP A 435 1.07 5.29 -17.41
N ARG A 436 -0.18 4.96 -17.04
CA ARG A 436 -0.49 4.10 -15.92
C ARG A 436 -1.79 3.34 -16.16
N VAL A 437 -1.89 2.16 -15.56
CA VAL A 437 -3.08 1.31 -15.64
C VAL A 437 -3.52 0.91 -14.24
N ALA A 438 -4.80 1.07 -13.94
CA ALA A 438 -5.42 0.67 -12.68
C ALA A 438 -6.01 -0.75 -12.77
N PHE A 439 -5.63 -1.59 -11.81
CA PHE A 439 -6.22 -2.91 -11.59
C PHE A 439 -7.15 -2.91 -10.37
N ASN A 440 -6.87 -2.02 -9.41
CA ASN A 440 -7.53 -1.93 -8.12
C ASN A 440 -8.18 -0.56 -7.97
N SER A 441 -9.43 -0.53 -7.49
CA SER A 441 -10.14 0.69 -7.06
C SER A 441 -10.48 0.68 -5.57
N ASP A 442 -9.94 -0.30 -4.85
CA ASP A 442 -10.06 -0.46 -3.40
C ASP A 442 -8.94 -1.40 -2.90
N PHE A 443 -8.71 -1.41 -1.59
CA PHE A 443 -7.72 -2.25 -0.92
C PHE A 443 -8.36 -3.38 -0.11
N GLY A 444 -7.62 -4.48 0.10
CA GLY A 444 -8.00 -5.63 0.93
C GLY A 444 -9.33 -6.26 0.52
N ARG A 445 -9.57 -6.43 -0.79
CA ARG A 445 -10.83 -6.98 -1.32
C ARG A 445 -10.63 -8.37 -1.88
N ASP A 446 -11.62 -9.24 -1.73
CA ASP A 446 -11.58 -10.58 -2.30
C ASP A 446 -11.58 -10.55 -3.83
N PHE A 447 -10.97 -11.58 -4.42
CA PHE A 447 -10.99 -11.79 -5.86
C PHE A 447 -12.24 -12.53 -6.32
N ALA A 448 -12.45 -12.54 -7.63
CA ALA A 448 -13.44 -13.37 -8.31
C ALA A 448 -12.73 -14.21 -9.39
N PRO A 449 -12.66 -15.54 -9.25
CA PRO A 449 -13.06 -16.34 -8.08
C PRO A 449 -12.19 -16.02 -6.85
N ALA A 450 -12.72 -16.28 -5.65
CA ALA A 450 -12.00 -16.04 -4.40
C ALA A 450 -10.81 -17.00 -4.26
N LYS A 451 -9.73 -16.52 -3.64
CA LYS A 451 -8.64 -17.39 -3.17
C LYS A 451 -9.10 -18.24 -2.00
N HIS A 452 -8.56 -19.45 -1.89
CA HIS A 452 -8.79 -20.32 -0.76
C HIS A 452 -7.75 -20.10 0.33
N ASP A 453 -6.50 -19.81 -0.02
CA ASP A 453 -5.43 -19.57 0.94
C ASP A 453 -5.21 -18.07 1.20
N PHE A 454 -4.23 -17.71 2.05
CA PHE A 454 -3.85 -16.34 2.28
C PHE A 454 -3.36 -15.67 0.99
N ARG A 455 -3.46 -14.35 0.94
CA ARG A 455 -2.82 -13.59 -0.13
C ARG A 455 -1.35 -13.33 0.21
N SER A 456 -0.53 -13.20 -0.82
CA SER A 456 0.85 -12.72 -0.71
C SER A 456 0.86 -11.22 -0.39
N ASP A 457 0.03 -10.44 -1.08
CA ASP A 457 -0.29 -9.06 -0.71
C ASP A 457 -1.71 -8.96 -0.15
N THR A 458 -1.86 -8.44 1.07
CA THR A 458 -3.16 -8.33 1.75
C THR A 458 -3.88 -7.00 1.49
N VAL A 459 -3.27 -6.09 0.74
CA VAL A 459 -3.72 -4.73 0.51
C VAL A 459 -4.08 -4.54 -0.96
N ASP A 460 -3.16 -4.74 -1.90
CA ASP A 460 -3.40 -4.55 -3.33
C ASP A 460 -3.21 -5.83 -4.16
N SER A 461 -3.40 -5.72 -5.46
CA SER A 461 -3.10 -6.78 -6.43
C SER A 461 -2.41 -6.17 -7.65
N GLN A 462 -1.09 -5.95 -7.55
CA GLN A 462 -0.28 -5.40 -8.67
C GLN A 462 0.66 -6.45 -9.30
N ARG A 463 1.17 -7.39 -8.51
CA ARG A 463 2.09 -8.45 -8.97
C ARG A 463 1.37 -9.73 -9.40
N GLY A 464 0.18 -9.98 -8.82
CA GLY A 464 -0.59 -11.20 -8.95
C GLY A 464 -0.48 -12.11 -7.74
N GLU A 465 -1.16 -13.25 -7.82
CA GLU A 465 -1.32 -14.18 -6.70
C GLU A 465 -1.37 -15.63 -7.19
N VAL A 466 -0.86 -16.56 -6.39
CA VAL A 466 -0.81 -17.99 -6.76
C VAL A 466 -1.18 -18.86 -5.56
N GLU A 467 -1.92 -19.93 -5.80
CA GLU A 467 -2.13 -20.99 -4.80
C GLU A 467 -2.19 -22.36 -5.48
N TRP A 468 -2.08 -23.41 -4.67
CA TRP A 468 -2.44 -24.77 -5.02
C TRP A 468 -3.09 -25.45 -3.81
N SER A 469 -3.41 -26.74 -3.91
CA SER A 469 -4.05 -27.50 -2.81
C SER A 469 -3.25 -27.52 -1.51
N GLY A 470 -1.93 -27.29 -1.56
CA GLY A 470 -1.04 -27.19 -0.40
C GLY A 470 -0.86 -25.78 0.17
N GLY A 471 -1.48 -24.74 -0.42
CA GLY A 471 -1.51 -23.38 0.12
C GLY A 471 -1.06 -22.29 -0.86
N ASN A 472 -0.86 -21.08 -0.34
CA ASN A 472 -0.34 -19.93 -1.08
C ASN A 472 1.13 -20.14 -1.48
N LEU A 473 1.52 -19.68 -2.68
CA LEU A 473 2.93 -19.51 -3.02
C LEU A 473 3.31 -18.04 -2.87
N TYR A 474 4.30 -17.76 -2.03
CA TYR A 474 4.75 -16.40 -1.76
C TYR A 474 5.79 -15.94 -2.81
N TYR A 475 6.17 -14.66 -2.78
CA TYR A 475 6.99 -14.03 -3.82
C TYR A 475 8.41 -14.60 -3.99
N ASP A 476 8.87 -15.46 -3.08
CA ASP A 476 10.11 -16.22 -3.19
C ASP A 476 10.00 -17.49 -4.04
N GLN A 477 8.81 -17.79 -4.58
CA GLN A 477 8.52 -19.05 -5.29
C GLN A 477 8.01 -18.84 -6.72
N TRP A 478 7.93 -17.59 -7.16
CA TRP A 478 7.44 -17.21 -8.48
C TRP A 478 7.82 -15.77 -8.83
N HIS A 479 7.76 -15.46 -10.12
CA HIS A 479 8.09 -14.14 -10.65
C HIS A 479 6.97 -13.61 -11.56
N TYR A 480 6.85 -12.28 -11.65
CA TYR A 480 5.97 -11.62 -12.60
C TYR A 480 6.76 -10.83 -13.63
N GLY A 481 6.07 -10.42 -14.69
CA GLY A 481 6.62 -9.54 -15.70
C GLY A 481 5.53 -8.69 -16.32
N PHE A 482 5.90 -7.48 -16.73
CA PHE A 482 5.03 -6.51 -17.38
C PHE A 482 5.71 -6.07 -18.67
N ASN A 483 4.98 -6.13 -19.79
CA ASN A 483 5.46 -5.64 -21.07
C ASN A 483 4.36 -4.83 -21.71
N TRP A 484 4.71 -3.72 -22.34
CA TRP A 484 3.75 -2.86 -23.01
C TRP A 484 4.29 -2.37 -24.35
N THR A 485 3.39 -2.13 -25.30
CA THR A 485 3.72 -1.49 -26.57
C THR A 485 2.61 -0.52 -26.99
N PRO A 486 2.94 0.63 -27.60
CA PRO A 486 1.94 1.46 -28.27
C PRO A 486 1.22 0.69 -29.38
N VAL A 487 -0.06 0.96 -29.58
CA VAL A 487 -0.84 0.41 -30.69
C VAL A 487 -1.13 1.53 -31.68
N SER A 488 -0.65 1.38 -32.92
CA SER A 488 -0.99 2.29 -34.02
C SER A 488 -2.45 2.11 -34.43
N GLY A 489 -3.30 3.10 -34.18
CA GLY A 489 -4.71 3.13 -34.58
C GLY A 489 -5.43 4.34 -33.96
N PRO A 490 -6.57 4.80 -34.52
CA PRO A 490 -7.28 5.93 -33.93
C PRO A 490 -7.73 5.56 -32.51
N ALA A 491 -7.32 6.35 -31.52
CA ALA A 491 -8.01 6.38 -30.23
C ALA A 491 -9.48 6.65 -30.54
N ALA A 492 -10.38 5.72 -30.17
CA ALA A 492 -11.80 5.93 -30.42
C ALA A 492 -12.18 7.23 -29.72
N SER A 493 -12.65 8.20 -30.50
CA SER A 493 -13.09 9.48 -29.95
C SER A 493 -14.19 9.18 -28.95
N ALA A 494 -14.02 9.65 -27.71
CA ALA A 494 -15.06 9.63 -26.69
C ALA A 494 -16.28 10.40 -27.22
N GLN A 495 -17.20 9.68 -27.86
CA GLN A 495 -18.55 10.16 -28.14
C GLN A 495 -19.29 10.10 -26.80
N GLY A 496 -19.59 11.29 -26.29
CA GLY A 496 -20.23 11.46 -25.00
C GLY A 496 -21.62 10.81 -24.98
N ASN A 497 -21.83 9.92 -24.02
CA ASN A 497 -23.15 9.69 -23.47
C ASN A 497 -23.42 10.78 -22.43
N ALA A 498 -23.89 11.93 -22.92
CA ALA A 498 -24.73 12.78 -22.11
C ALA A 498 -26.10 12.10 -22.02
N HIS A 499 -26.36 11.45 -20.89
CA HIS A 499 -27.73 11.19 -20.46
C HIS A 499 -27.96 11.89 -19.12
N HIS A 500 -29.11 12.57 -19.10
CA HIS A 500 -29.62 13.50 -18.09
C HIS A 500 -29.52 13.05 -16.64
#